data_AF-A0A2G9TAY5-F1
#
_entry.id   AF-A0A2G9TAY5-F1
#
_cell.length_a   1.000
_cell.length_b   1.000
_cell.length_c   1.000
_cell.angle_alpha   90.00
_cell.angle_beta   90.00
_cell.angle_gamma   90.00
#
_symmetry.space_group_name_H-M   'P 1'
#
loop_
_entity.id
_entity.type
_entity.pdbx_description
1 polymer ?
#
loop_
_entity_poly.entity_id
_entity_poly.type
_entity_poly.pdbx_seq_one_letter_code
_entity_poly.pdbx_strand_id
1 'polypeptide(L)'
;MDSFHVESEDLGTINQIIIGHEEEGYGAGIFIDYVLITENLIDGRQFVCYCSKWFDSGQVDGKIERTLPVSAFYYLNSVPDESMTS
;
A
#
# COMPACT_ATOMS: atom_id res chain seq x y z
N MET A 1 8.73 -5.32 6.48
CA MET A 1 7.63 -4.37 6.26
C MET A 1 8.21 -3.00 6.49
N ASP A 2 8.05 -2.09 5.53
CA ASP A 2 8.43 -0.69 5.68
C ASP A 2 7.17 0.16 5.92
N SER A 3 7.30 1.27 6.64
CA SER A 3 6.18 2.13 7.00
C SER A 3 6.60 3.58 7.05
N PHE A 4 5.86 4.45 6.39
CA PHE A 4 6.09 5.89 6.35
C PHE A 4 4.77 6.64 6.44
N HIS A 5 4.85 7.93 6.80
CA HIS A 5 3.70 8.84 6.82
C HIS A 5 3.77 9.80 5.65
N VAL A 6 2.61 10.12 5.09
CA VAL A 6 2.44 11.13 4.04
C VAL A 6 1.37 12.11 4.53
N GLU A 7 1.72 13.39 4.60
CA GLU A 7 0.75 14.45 4.87
C GLU A 7 -0.01 14.79 3.59
N SER A 8 -1.33 14.88 3.70
CA SER A 8 -2.20 15.24 2.58
C SER A 8 -3.47 15.91 3.10
N GLU A 9 -4.20 16.57 2.20
CA GLU A 9 -5.56 17.04 2.44
C GLU A 9 -6.55 15.86 2.42
N ASP A 10 -7.85 16.12 2.62
CA ASP A 10 -8.87 15.09 2.48
C ASP A 10 -8.95 14.63 1.01
N LEU A 11 -8.46 13.42 0.75
CA LEU A 11 -8.46 12.79 -0.57
C LEU A 11 -9.80 12.10 -0.90
N GLY A 12 -10.77 12.09 0.03
CA GLY A 12 -11.99 11.33 -0.13
C GLY A 12 -11.70 9.82 -0.22
N THR A 13 -12.41 9.09 -1.08
CA THR A 13 -12.15 7.65 -1.27
C THR A 13 -10.97 7.44 -2.22
N ILE A 14 -9.90 6.82 -1.71
CA ILE A 14 -8.74 6.44 -2.51
C ILE A 14 -9.16 5.35 -3.50
N ASN A 15 -8.85 5.56 -4.79
CA ASN A 15 -9.15 4.60 -5.86
C ASN A 15 -7.92 3.82 -6.34
N GLN A 16 -6.73 4.45 -6.29
CA GLN A 16 -5.48 3.86 -6.72
C GLN A 16 -4.27 4.60 -6.13
N ILE A 17 -3.11 3.95 -6.16
CA ILE A 17 -1.80 4.55 -5.87
C ILE A 17 -0.84 4.33 -7.03
N ILE A 18 0.21 5.15 -7.07
CA ILE A 18 1.40 4.90 -7.89
C ILE A 18 2.54 4.69 -6.90
N ILE A 19 3.26 3.58 -7.04
CA ILE A 19 4.41 3.23 -6.19
C ILE A 19 5.57 2.80 -7.08
N GLY A 20 6.79 3.12 -6.68
CA GLY A 20 8.00 2.76 -7.40
C GLY A 20 9.27 3.17 -6.65
N HIS A 21 10.42 2.90 -7.27
CA HIS A 21 11.74 3.33 -6.80
C HIS A 21 12.60 3.81 -7.97
N GLU A 22 13.67 4.55 -7.67
CA GLU A 22 14.56 5.14 -8.68
C GLU A 22 15.82 4.31 -8.95
N GLU A 23 16.13 3.32 -8.10
CA GLU A 23 17.35 2.50 -8.24
C GLU A 23 17.22 1.46 -9.37
N GLU A 24 18.28 1.30 -10.16
CA GLU A 24 18.37 0.31 -11.23
C GLU A 24 19.62 -0.57 -11.07
N GLY A 25 19.58 -1.76 -11.65
CA GLY A 25 20.73 -2.66 -11.74
C GLY A 25 20.71 -3.80 -10.73
N TYR A 26 21.82 -4.54 -10.68
CA TYR A 26 21.90 -5.78 -9.92
C TYR A 26 21.69 -5.54 -8.42
N GLY A 27 20.64 -6.13 -7.86
CA GLY A 27 20.32 -6.04 -6.43
C GLY A 27 19.39 -4.88 -6.04
N ALA A 28 18.96 -4.04 -6.98
CA ALA A 28 18.04 -2.93 -6.74
C ALA A 28 16.56 -3.34 -6.68
N GLY A 29 16.23 -4.61 -6.97
CA GLY A 29 14.86 -5.09 -7.08
C GLY A 29 14.12 -5.14 -5.74
N ILE A 30 12.88 -4.64 -5.72
CA ILE A 30 11.98 -4.69 -4.56
C ILE A 30 10.77 -5.57 -4.90
N PHE A 31 10.52 -6.59 -4.09
CA PHE A 31 9.26 -7.33 -4.17
C PHE A 31 8.21 -6.68 -3.26
N ILE A 32 7.07 -6.30 -3.83
CA ILE A 32 5.94 -5.76 -3.07
C ILE A 32 4.78 -6.74 -3.17
N ASP A 33 4.34 -7.24 -2.00
CA ASP A 33 3.17 -8.11 -1.92
C ASP A 33 1.88 -7.28 -1.94
N TYR A 34 1.76 -6.32 -1.03
CA TYR A 34 0.65 -5.36 -0.99
C TYR A 34 1.08 -4.06 -0.32
N VAL A 35 0.26 -3.01 -0.51
CA VAL A 35 0.38 -1.73 0.19
C VAL A 35 -0.86 -1.53 1.05
N LEU A 36 -0.66 -1.20 2.32
CA LEU A 36 -1.71 -0.75 3.23
C LEU A 36 -1.62 0.76 3.41
N ILE A 37 -2.74 1.44 3.22
CA ILE A 37 -2.88 2.88 3.43
C ILE A 37 -3.84 3.05 4.58
N THR A 38 -3.41 3.69 5.66
CA THR A 38 -4.24 3.93 6.85
C THR A 38 -4.44 5.43 7.02
N GLU A 39 -5.70 5.87 7.02
CA GLU A 39 -6.04 7.22 7.43
C GLU A 39 -5.84 7.35 8.94
N ASN A 40 -4.96 8.26 9.37
CA ASN A 40 -4.64 8.46 10.78
C ASN A 40 -5.70 9.34 11.48
N LEU A 41 -6.94 8.84 11.48
CA LEU A 41 -8.12 9.44 12.08
C LEU A 41 -8.87 8.38 12.90
N ILE A 42 -9.60 8.79 13.95
CA ILE A 42 -10.34 7.88 14.83
C ILE A 42 -11.35 7.02 14.05
N ASP A 43 -12.06 7.63 13.10
CA ASP A 43 -12.98 6.95 12.17
C ASP A 43 -12.35 6.75 10.78
N GLY A 44 -11.02 6.67 10.73
CA GLY A 44 -10.27 6.51 9.50
C GLY A 44 -10.57 5.18 8.80
N ARG A 45 -10.23 5.12 7.52
CA ARG A 45 -10.29 3.90 6.71
C ARG A 45 -8.90 3.31 6.54
N GLN A 46 -8.87 2.00 6.34
CA GLN A 46 -7.70 1.33 5.79
C GLN A 46 -8.03 0.80 4.39
N PHE A 47 -7.13 1.06 3.45
CA PHE A 47 -7.21 0.61 2.06
C PHE A 47 -6.10 -0.39 1.80
N VAL A 48 -6.41 -1.45 1.03
CA VAL A 48 -5.42 -2.44 0.58
C VAL A 48 -5.29 -2.41 -0.93
N CYS A 49 -4.06 -2.32 -1.43
CA CYS A 49 -3.70 -2.46 -2.84
C CYS A 49 -2.81 -3.69 -3.01
N TYR A 50 -3.34 -4.76 -3.62
CA TYR A 50 -2.55 -5.98 -3.89
C TYR A 50 -1.63 -5.78 -5.09
N CYS A 51 -0.41 -6.30 -5.01
CA CYS A 51 0.57 -6.21 -6.09
C CYS A 51 1.17 -7.58 -6.45
N SER A 52 1.84 -8.23 -5.49
CA SER A 52 2.60 -9.48 -5.64
C SER A 52 3.51 -9.49 -6.87
N LYS A 53 4.30 -8.44 -7.05
CA LYS A 53 5.22 -8.26 -8.19
C LYS A 53 6.57 -7.71 -7.75
N TRP A 54 7.60 -8.07 -8.53
CA TRP A 54 8.90 -7.40 -8.49
C TRP A 54 8.82 -6.04 -9.19
N PHE A 55 9.46 -5.06 -8.57
CA PHE A 55 9.81 -3.75 -9.10
C PHE A 55 11.31 -3.83 -9.32
N ASP A 56 11.71 -4.16 -10.55
CA ASP A 56 13.10 -4.50 -10.87
C ASP A 56 13.30 -4.36 -12.38
N SER A 57 14.30 -3.60 -12.80
CA SER A 57 14.59 -3.37 -14.22
C SER A 57 15.15 -4.60 -14.94
N GLY A 58 15.62 -5.62 -14.22
CA GLY A 58 16.16 -6.87 -14.74
C GLY A 58 15.26 -8.10 -14.56
N GLN A 59 14.10 -8.00 -13.90
CA GLN A 59 13.20 -9.12 -13.64
C GLN A 59 11.77 -8.88 -14.13
N VAL A 60 11.02 -9.98 -14.33
CA VAL A 60 9.58 -9.99 -14.66
C VAL A 60 9.24 -9.23 -15.96
N ASP A 61 8.94 -7.94 -15.86
CA ASP A 61 8.55 -7.05 -16.95
C ASP A 61 9.41 -5.77 -17.00
N GLY A 62 10.49 -5.70 -16.22
CA GLY A 62 11.42 -4.57 -16.20
C GLY A 62 10.86 -3.29 -15.59
N LYS A 63 9.67 -3.34 -14.96
CA LYS A 63 9.02 -2.14 -14.40
C LYS A 63 9.49 -1.90 -12.98
N ILE A 64 9.87 -0.66 -12.68
CA ILE A 64 10.22 -0.16 -11.34
C ILE A 64 9.16 0.80 -10.76
N GLU A 65 8.06 1.00 -11.48
CA GLU A 65 6.88 1.78 -11.06
C GLU A 65 5.61 1.06 -11.52
N ARG A 66 4.56 1.08 -10.67
CA ARG A 66 3.24 0.54 -11.00
C ARG A 66 2.11 1.38 -10.41
N THR A 67 1.04 1.52 -11.18
CA THR A 67 -0.26 1.97 -10.69
C THR A 67 -1.03 0.77 -10.13
N LEU A 68 -1.47 0.85 -8.87
CA LEU A 68 -2.20 -0.20 -8.18
C LEU A 68 -3.59 0.30 -7.78
N PRO A 69 -4.68 -0.30 -8.27
CA PRO A 69 -6.02 0.02 -7.80
C PRO A 69 -6.23 -0.47 -6.36
N VAL A 70 -7.12 0.20 -5.64
CA VAL A 70 -7.59 -0.28 -4.33
C VAL A 70 -8.39 -1.56 -4.53
N SER A 71 -7.96 -2.63 -3.86
CA SER A 71 -8.62 -3.94 -3.89
C SER A 71 -9.83 -3.98 -2.94
N ALA A 72 -9.68 -3.39 -1.75
CA ALA A 72 -10.72 -3.30 -0.73
C ALA A 72 -10.40 -2.18 0.26
N PHE A 73 -11.40 -1.75 1.03
CA PHE A 73 -11.21 -0.89 2.19
C PHE A 73 -12.16 -1.27 3.32
N TYR A 74 -11.81 -0.91 4.54
CA TYR A 74 -12.66 -1.06 5.72
C TYR A 74 -12.51 0.15 6.66
N TYR A 75 -13.53 0.41 7.46
CA TYR A 75 -13.48 1.44 8.50
C TYR A 75 -12.77 0.88 9.74
N LEU A 76 -11.84 1.62 10.33
CA LEU A 76 -11.07 1.15 11.48
C LEU A 76 -11.97 0.89 12.70
N ASN A 77 -13.04 1.66 12.86
CA ASN A 77 -14.04 1.46 13.91
C ASN A 77 -14.92 0.20 13.72
N SER A 78 -14.86 -0.45 12.55
CA SER A 78 -15.57 -1.70 12.28
C SER A 78 -14.72 -2.94 12.54
N VAL A 79 -13.44 -2.77 12.92
CA VAL A 79 -12.59 -3.86 13.37
C VAL A 79 -13.02 -4.23 14.79
N PRO A 80 -13.53 -5.45 15.05
CA PRO A 80 -13.88 -5.87 16.40
C PRO A 80 -12.62 -5.85 17.27
N ASP A 81 -12.72 -5.21 18.43
CA ASP A 81 -11.64 -5.15 19.42
C ASP A 81 -11.29 -6.58 19.88
N GLU A 82 -10.05 -7.01 19.64
CA GLU A 82 -9.55 -8.32 20.08
C GLU A 82 -9.66 -8.49 21.61
N SER A 83 -9.73 -7.40 22.38
CA SER A 83 -9.92 -7.43 23.83
C SER A 83 -11.31 -7.94 24.28
N MET A 84 -12.29 -8.00 23.38
CA MET A 84 -13.63 -8.52 23.66
C MET A 84 -13.76 -10.05 23.48
N THR A 85 -12.65 -10.74 23.16
CA THR A 85 -12.58 -12.22 23.09
C THR A 85 -11.88 -12.85 24.31
N SER A 86 -12.08 -12.29 25.50
CA SER A 86 -11.62 -12.86 26.78
C SER A 86 -12.79 -13.32 27.66
#